data_AF-A0A009IJ58-F1
#
_entry.id   AF-A0A009IJ58-F1
#
_cell.length_a   1.000
_cell.length_b   1.000
_cell.length_c   1.000
_cell.angle_alpha   90.00
_cell.angle_beta   90.00
_cell.angle_gamma   90.00
#
_symmetry.space_group_name_H-M   'P 1'
#
loop_
_entity.id
_entity.type
_entity.pdbx_description
1 polymer ?
#
loop_
_entity_poly.entity_id
_entity_poly.type
_entity_poly.pdbx_seq_one_letter_code
_entity_poly.pdbx_strand_id
1 'polypeptide(L)' 'MSKVMTMFNGHGRGAELASAKDTAYGLLCSITEFADHERRAISTDHRMDSAWFGAGANLKQRGLEQALRMVV' A
#
# COMPACT_ATOMS: atom_id res chain seq x y z
N MET A 1 -3.34 -9.36 12.99
CA MET A 1 -3.43 -8.16 12.13
C MET A 1 -2.88 -8.48 10.75
N SER A 2 -3.43 -7.89 9.68
CA SER A 2 -2.85 -8.04 8.34
C SER A 2 -1.51 -7.27 8.25
N LYS A 3 -0.60 -7.73 7.38
CA LYS A 3 0.71 -7.08 7.15
C LYS A 3 0.59 -5.59 6.82
N VAL A 4 -0.44 -5.21 6.04
CA VAL A 4 -0.76 -3.81 5.71
C VAL A 4 -1.09 -3.00 6.97
N MET A 5 -1.86 -3.56 7.91
CA MET A 5 -2.19 -2.86 9.15
C MET A 5 -0.98 -2.71 10.08
N THR A 6 -0.07 -3.68 10.08
CA THR A 6 1.21 -3.54 10.80
C THR A 6 2.04 -2.39 10.21
N MET A 7 2.10 -2.28 8.87
CA MET A 7 2.79 -1.17 8.20
C MET A 7 2.17 0.19 8.53
N PHE A 8 0.85 0.27 8.47
CA PHE A 8 0.11 1.49 8.81
C PHE A 8 0.36 1.93 10.27
N ASN A 9 0.44 0.98 11.19
CA ASN A 9 0.72 1.21 12.60
C ASN A 9 2.23 1.37 12.88
N GLY A 10 2.92 2.19 12.09
CA GLY A 10 4.29 2.66 12.38
C GLY A 10 5.44 1.76 11.87
N HIS A 11 5.16 0.60 11.29
CA HIS A 11 6.22 -0.31 10.79
C HIS A 11 6.48 -0.19 9.28
N GLY A 12 5.67 0.60 8.57
CA GLY A 12 5.83 0.91 7.16
C GLY A 12 6.81 2.06 6.93
N ARG A 13 7.33 2.15 5.71
CA ARG A 13 8.26 3.22 5.34
C ARG A 13 7.54 4.56 5.37
N GLY A 14 8.03 5.46 6.22
CA GLY A 14 7.43 6.78 6.41
C GLY A 14 6.08 6.76 7.14
N ALA A 15 5.70 5.66 7.79
CA ALA A 15 4.42 5.56 8.52
C ALA A 15 4.30 6.60 9.65
N GLU A 16 5.42 7.02 10.24
CA GLU A 16 5.47 8.04 11.30
C GLU A 16 5.62 9.48 10.77
N LEU A 17 5.66 9.70 9.45
CA LEU A 17 5.65 11.05 8.89
C LEU A 17 4.34 11.75 9.26
N ALA A 18 4.40 13.04 9.60
CA ALA A 18 3.23 13.82 10.02
C ALA A 18 2.11 13.84 8.96
N SER A 19 2.46 13.75 7.68
CA SER A 19 1.51 13.66 6.56
C SER A 19 0.84 12.29 6.41
N ALA A 20 1.42 11.24 6.98
CA ALA A 20 1.00 9.85 6.79
C ALA A 20 0.36 9.25 8.05
N LYS A 21 0.94 9.50 9.22
CA LYS A 21 0.51 8.91 10.49
C LYS A 21 -0.98 9.13 10.75
N ASP A 22 -1.70 8.05 11.00
CA ASP A 22 -3.14 8.06 11.32
C ASP A 22 -4.02 8.74 10.25
N THR A 23 -3.56 8.81 8.99
CA THR A 23 -4.30 9.40 7.88
C THR A 23 -4.72 8.36 6.82
N ALA A 24 -5.75 8.70 6.03
CA ALA A 24 -6.09 7.93 4.83
C ALA A 24 -4.93 7.84 3.84
N TYR A 25 -4.07 8.87 3.78
CA TYR A 25 -2.86 8.86 2.98
C TYR A 25 -1.85 7.81 3.48
N GLY A 26 -1.61 7.70 4.78
CA GLY A 26 -0.76 6.65 5.36
C GLY A 26 -1.29 5.24 5.13
N LEU A 27 -2.63 5.07 5.15
CA LEU A 27 -3.26 3.80 4.80
C LEU A 27 -2.99 3.44 3.33
N LEU A 28 -3.11 4.41 2.42
CA LEU A 28 -2.76 4.23 1.01
C LEU A 28 -1.28 3.87 0.83
N CYS A 29 -0.37 4.59 1.50
CA CYS A 29 1.07 4.29 1.48
C CYS A 29 1.38 2.85 1.91
N SER A 30 0.69 2.37 2.94
CA SER A 30 0.84 0.99 3.43
C SER A 30 0.37 -0.05 2.41
N ILE A 31 -0.69 0.25 1.66
CA ILE A 31 -1.19 -0.61 0.57
C ILE A 31 -0.19 -0.62 -0.59
N THR A 32 0.34 0.54 -0.99
CA THR A 32 1.31 0.64 -2.08
C THR A 32 2.61 -0.07 -1.72
N GLU A 33 3.12 0.12 -0.49
CA GLU A 33 4.32 -0.59 -0.02
C GLU A 33 4.10 -2.11 -0.02
N PHE A 34 2.94 -2.57 0.45
CA PHE A 34 2.61 -3.97 0.43
C PHE A 34 2.59 -4.54 -1.00
N ALA A 35 1.89 -3.87 -1.93
CA ALA A 35 1.79 -4.31 -3.31
C ALA A 35 3.16 -4.34 -4.00
N ASP A 36 3.97 -3.32 -3.78
CA ASP A 36 5.20 -3.10 -4.52
C ASP A 36 6.38 -3.90 -3.94
N HIS A 37 6.39 -4.18 -2.64
CA HIS A 37 7.56 -4.79 -1.98
C HIS A 37 7.29 -6.09 -1.23
N GLU A 38 6.12 -6.27 -0.64
CA GLU A 38 5.93 -7.30 0.40
C GLU A 38 4.97 -8.41 0.00
N ARG A 39 4.14 -8.17 -1.03
CA ARG A 39 3.29 -9.20 -1.61
C ARG A 39 4.15 -10.36 -2.12
N ARG A 40 3.76 -11.61 -1.85
CA ARG A 40 4.52 -12.76 -2.35
C ARG A 40 4.50 -12.79 -3.90
N ALA A 41 5.66 -13.00 -4.50
CA ALA A 41 5.84 -13.16 -5.94
C ALA A 41 6.88 -14.25 -6.21
N ILE A 42 6.79 -14.88 -7.38
CA ILE A 42 7.70 -15.97 -7.79
C ILE A 42 9.11 -15.42 -8.11
N SER A 43 9.18 -14.20 -8.64
CA SER A 43 10.42 -13.49 -8.95
C SER A 43 10.24 -11.99 -8.78
N THR A 44 11.35 -11.24 -8.85
CA THR A 44 11.36 -9.77 -8.88
C THR A 44 10.61 -9.23 -10.09
N ASP A 45 10.78 -9.85 -11.26
CA ASP A 45 10.14 -9.40 -12.50
C ASP A 45 8.63 -9.60 -12.43
N HIS A 46 8.16 -10.76 -11.91
CA HIS A 46 6.73 -10.99 -11.69
C HIS A 46 6.13 -10.02 -10.66
N ARG A 47 6.92 -9.61 -9.65
CA ARG A 47 6.49 -8.56 -8.71
C ARG A 47 6.34 -7.23 -9.43
N MET A 48 7.32 -6.82 -10.22
CA MET A 48 7.31 -5.56 -10.96
C MET A 48 6.14 -5.51 -11.95
N ASP A 49 5.96 -6.56 -12.74
CA ASP A 49 4.83 -6.69 -13.68
C ASP A 49 3.48 -6.61 -12.96
N SER A 50 3.32 -7.34 -11.85
CA SER A 50 2.10 -7.27 -11.04
C SER A 50 1.86 -5.88 -10.44
N ALA A 51 2.92 -5.23 -9.96
CA ALA A 51 2.87 -3.89 -9.36
C ALA A 51 2.52 -2.79 -10.37
N TRP A 52 2.92 -2.94 -11.63
CA TRP A 52 2.72 -1.94 -12.69
C TRP A 52 1.47 -2.18 -13.52
N PHE A 53 1.18 -3.43 -13.88
CA PHE A 53 0.16 -3.77 -14.87
C PHE A 53 -0.84 -4.83 -14.40
N GLY A 54 -0.52 -5.60 -13.36
CA GLY A 54 -1.33 -6.73 -12.91
C GLY A 54 -2.17 -6.48 -11.66
N ALA A 55 -2.28 -7.54 -10.85
CA ALA A 55 -3.10 -7.53 -9.64
C ALA A 55 -2.59 -6.57 -8.55
N GLY A 56 -1.31 -6.19 -8.57
CA GLY A 56 -0.76 -5.13 -7.72
C GLY A 56 -1.23 -3.74 -8.14
N ALA A 57 -1.23 -3.44 -9.44
CA ALA A 57 -1.76 -2.19 -9.99
C ALA A 57 -3.25 -2.00 -9.64
N ASN A 58 -4.08 -3.03 -9.87
CA ASN A 58 -5.50 -3.00 -9.51
C ASN A 58 -5.74 -2.82 -8.01
N LEU A 59 -4.88 -3.39 -7.16
CA LEU A 59 -4.97 -3.21 -5.71
C LEU A 59 -4.67 -1.77 -5.31
N LYS A 60 -3.64 -1.16 -5.89
CA LYS A 60 -3.28 0.25 -5.64
C LYS A 60 -4.39 1.19 -6.11
N GLN A 61 -4.98 0.94 -7.28
CA GLN A 61 -6.10 1.72 -7.80
C GLN A 61 -7.30 1.70 -6.85
N ARG A 62 -7.72 0.51 -6.40
CA ARG A 62 -8.82 0.37 -5.43
C ARG A 62 -8.50 1.02 -4.08
N GLY A 63 -7.24 0.91 -3.63
CA GLY A 63 -6.77 1.56 -2.41
C GLY A 63 -6.90 3.08 -2.50
N LEU A 64 -6.49 3.66 -3.63
CA LEU A 64 -6.62 5.09 -3.89
C LEU A 64 -8.09 5.54 -3.89
N GLU A 65 -8.96 4.80 -4.59
CA GLU A 65 -10.40 5.11 -4.62
C GLU A 65 -11.04 5.10 -3.23
N GLN A 66 -10.65 4.16 -2.37
CA GLN A 66 -11.15 4.12 -0.99
C GLN A 66 -10.57 5.25 -0.15
N ALA A 67 -9.28 5.55 -0.27
CA ALA A 67 -8.66 6.66 0.44
C ALA A 67 -9.34 8.00 0.09
N LEU A 68 -9.65 8.22 -1.21
CA LEU A 68 -10.37 9.42 -1.65
C LEU A 68 -11.78 9.52 -1.07
N ARG A 69 -12.48 8.39 -0.86
CA ARG A 69 -13.80 8.36 -0.22
C ARG A 69 -13.76 8.65 1.29
N MET A 70 -12.59 8.60 1.93
CA MET A 70 -12.43 8.93 3.36
C MET A 70 -12.16 10.42 3.60
N VAL A 71 -11.96 11.21 2.54
CA VAL A 71 -11.64 12.65 2.63
C VAL A 71 -12.91 13.52 2.69
N VAL A 72 -14.10 12.93 2.52
CA VAL A 72 -15.41 13.62 2.63
C VAL A 72 -15.89 13.76 4.08
#